data_AF-A0A0P7ZE01-F1
#
_entry.id   AF-A0A0P7ZE01-F1
#
_cell.length_a   1.000
_cell.length_b   1.000
_cell.length_c   1.000
_cell.angle_alpha   90.00
_cell.angle_beta   90.00
_cell.angle_gamma   90.00
#
_symmetry.space_group_name_H-M   'P 1'
#
loop_
_entity.id
_entity.type
_entity.pdbx_description
1 polymer ?
#
loop_
_entity_poly.entity_id
_entity_poly.type
_entity_poly.pdbx_seq_one_letter_code
_entity_poly.pdbx_strand_id
1 'polypeptide(L)'
;MAVIGGAAPEFDLALWHGVNLALILSLIAVAGGALLLWRHAGLLRAWERIGHLDAKRMFEATLGFADTWVRKFIVATHTPSLQRMLLATFGVVVALIIDGALAGGGAFFGTRAGIPASAPAVMAWALLIAATAAVVNDSRQRFRVLIYVSVIGLVVSLAFVRFSAPDLALTQISVEVVTILLLLLALNLLPKSPPVLSSTPRKWRDGALAVLGGVLVGGVALAMLTREPGASISAYHLVNAKPGGGGTNVVNVILVDFRAFDTLGEIIVLGIAGLAIYALLYSAARGASGARLAGWQEDMPHSPERHPMMFVMASRIALPLTLTVGIYLFLRGHNQPGGGFIAALVVAIAFLLQYLAAGYDWTDKRQRFGEHQMIAWGVLTAMATGLGSWLFGTNFLTSTFDYFSLPLIGKFELASAMLFDTGVFLTVFGAVMLALAQLSHIAQRAARAAAESHTDSAPEDTP
;
A
#
# COMPACT_ATOMS: atom_id res chain seq x y z
N MET A 1 12.81 -15.06 -76.85
CA MET A 1 13.94 -15.99 -76.60
C MET A 1 14.36 -16.09 -75.12
N ALA A 2 14.00 -15.16 -74.22
CA ALA A 2 14.47 -15.18 -72.83
C ALA A 2 13.82 -16.20 -71.87
N VAL A 3 12.70 -16.85 -72.22
CA VAL A 3 11.99 -17.79 -71.30
C VAL A 3 12.18 -19.27 -71.69
N ILE A 4 12.55 -19.57 -72.93
CA ILE A 4 12.57 -20.95 -73.47
C ILE A 4 14.01 -21.46 -73.71
N GLY A 5 15.03 -20.60 -73.60
CA GLY A 5 16.45 -21.00 -73.66
C GLY A 5 16.94 -21.60 -74.99
N GLY A 6 16.09 -21.64 -76.02
CA GLY A 6 16.40 -22.20 -77.35
C GLY A 6 15.49 -21.64 -78.45
N ALA A 7 15.66 -22.14 -79.68
CA ALA A 7 14.72 -21.88 -80.78
C ALA A 7 13.31 -22.32 -80.37
N ALA A 8 12.30 -21.51 -80.68
CA ALA A 8 10.91 -21.86 -80.37
C ALA A 8 10.58 -23.21 -81.03
N PRO A 9 9.99 -24.18 -80.30
CA PRO A 9 9.58 -25.43 -80.92
C PRO A 9 8.66 -25.11 -82.10
N GLU A 10 8.88 -25.76 -83.24
CA GLU A 10 8.00 -25.61 -84.40
C GLU A 10 6.60 -26.07 -84.00
N PHE A 11 5.67 -25.12 -83.87
CA PHE A 11 4.26 -25.38 -83.61
C PHE A 11 3.55 -25.55 -84.95
N ASP A 12 3.14 -26.77 -85.25
CA ASP A 12 2.33 -27.05 -86.43
C ASP A 12 0.84 -26.86 -86.06
N LEU A 13 0.29 -25.70 -86.45
CA LEU A 13 -1.13 -25.37 -86.26
C LEU A 13 -1.96 -26.05 -87.35
N ALA A 14 -2.22 -27.34 -87.16
CA ALA A 14 -3.19 -28.06 -87.97
C ALA A 14 -4.61 -27.86 -87.41
N LEU A 15 -5.62 -27.74 -88.29
CA LEU A 15 -7.03 -27.86 -87.89
C LEU A 15 -7.36 -29.29 -87.39
N TRP A 16 -6.52 -30.27 -87.76
CA TRP A 16 -6.65 -31.67 -87.41
C TRP A 16 -5.27 -32.31 -87.24
N HIS A 17 -4.91 -32.64 -86.00
CA HIS A 17 -3.61 -33.26 -85.65
C HIS A 17 -3.62 -34.81 -85.73
N GLY A 18 -4.66 -35.42 -86.32
CA GLY A 18 -4.82 -36.87 -86.37
C GLY A 18 -5.16 -37.51 -85.02
N VAL A 19 -5.18 -38.85 -84.99
CA VAL A 19 -5.38 -39.61 -83.74
C VAL A 19 -4.07 -39.61 -82.96
N ASN A 20 -3.93 -38.65 -82.05
CA ASN A 20 -2.77 -38.51 -81.18
C ASN A 20 -3.12 -38.81 -79.71
N LEU A 21 -2.10 -38.93 -78.85
CA LEU A 21 -2.30 -39.23 -77.43
C LEU A 21 -3.17 -38.19 -76.71
N ALA A 22 -3.05 -36.91 -77.07
CA ALA A 22 -3.85 -35.83 -76.48
C ALA A 22 -5.34 -35.98 -76.83
N LEU A 23 -5.67 -36.36 -78.08
CA LEU A 23 -7.02 -36.65 -78.52
C LEU A 23 -7.56 -37.89 -77.80
N ILE A 24 -6.75 -38.95 -77.66
CA ILE A 24 -7.13 -40.16 -76.93
C ILE A 24 -7.41 -39.85 -75.45
N LEU A 25 -6.55 -39.09 -74.77
CA LEU A 25 -6.75 -38.69 -73.37
C LEU A 25 -7.97 -37.78 -73.20
N SER A 26 -8.23 -36.89 -74.16
CA SER A 26 -9.44 -36.05 -74.17
C SER A 26 -10.70 -36.90 -74.36
N LEU A 27 -10.68 -37.86 -75.29
CA LEU A 27 -11.77 -38.81 -75.48
C LEU A 27 -12.01 -39.66 -74.22
N ILE A 28 -10.94 -40.13 -73.56
CA ILE A 28 -11.03 -40.85 -72.28
C ILE A 28 -11.60 -39.95 -71.18
N ALA A 29 -11.19 -38.69 -71.09
CA ALA A 29 -11.71 -37.75 -70.10
C ALA A 29 -13.19 -37.44 -70.34
N VAL A 30 -13.61 -37.27 -71.59
CA VAL A 30 -15.02 -37.05 -71.98
C VAL A 30 -15.84 -38.31 -71.72
N ALA A 31 -15.38 -39.48 -72.16
CA ALA A 31 -16.05 -40.76 -71.90
C ALA A 31 -16.12 -41.08 -70.41
N GLY A 32 -15.05 -40.80 -69.66
CA GLY A 32 -14.99 -40.93 -68.21
C GLY A 32 -15.95 -39.97 -67.50
N GLY A 33 -15.99 -38.71 -67.91
CA GLY A 33 -16.95 -37.72 -67.41
C GLY A 33 -18.40 -38.12 -67.70
N ALA A 34 -18.68 -38.61 -68.91
CA ALA A 34 -20.00 -39.13 -69.29
C ALA A 34 -20.39 -40.36 -68.46
N LEU A 35 -19.45 -41.28 -68.19
CA LEU A 35 -19.67 -42.44 -67.32
C LEU A 35 -19.95 -42.01 -65.87
N LEU A 36 -19.21 -41.04 -65.34
CA LEU A 36 -19.41 -40.47 -64.01
C LEU A 36 -20.78 -39.78 -63.89
N LEU A 37 -21.20 -39.05 -64.93
CA LEU A 37 -22.53 -38.44 -65.01
C LEU A 37 -23.64 -39.50 -65.10
N TRP A 38 -23.44 -40.56 -65.89
CA TRP A 38 -24.39 -41.66 -65.97
C TRP A 38 -24.56 -42.39 -64.63
N ARG A 39 -23.49 -42.50 -63.84
CA ARG A 39 -23.49 -43.09 -62.49
C ARG A 39 -23.65 -42.05 -61.38
N HIS A 40 -24.01 -40.81 -61.71
CA HIS A 40 -24.00 -39.68 -60.78
C HIS A 40 -24.80 -39.94 -59.51
N ALA A 41 -26.01 -40.50 -59.62
CA ALA A 41 -26.86 -40.77 -58.46
C ALA A 41 -26.24 -41.76 -57.47
N GLY A 42 -25.43 -42.72 -57.93
CA GLY A 42 -24.73 -43.67 -57.06
C GLY A 42 -23.45 -43.10 -56.48
N LEU A 43 -22.68 -42.40 -57.30
CA LEU A 43 -21.43 -41.75 -56.92
C LEU A 43 -21.65 -40.59 -55.95
N LEU A 44 -22.70 -39.79 -56.14
CA LEU A 44 -23.06 -38.70 -55.24
C LEU A 44 -23.45 -39.23 -53.86
N ARG A 45 -24.25 -40.30 -53.78
CA ARG A 45 -24.58 -40.96 -52.50
C ARG A 45 -23.34 -41.50 -51.78
N ALA A 46 -22.35 -42.00 -52.53
CA ALA A 46 -21.09 -42.46 -51.96
C ALA A 46 -20.23 -41.26 -51.49
N TRP A 47 -20.20 -40.19 -52.28
CA TRP A 47 -19.48 -38.95 -51.98
C TRP A 47 -20.04 -38.24 -50.74
N GLU A 48 -21.37 -38.09 -50.64
CA GLU A 48 -22.05 -37.47 -49.48
C GLU A 48 -21.90 -38.29 -48.19
N ARG A 49 -21.65 -39.60 -48.29
CA ARG A 49 -21.32 -40.44 -47.12
C ARG A 49 -19.88 -40.22 -46.63
N ILE A 50 -18.98 -39.76 -47.49
CA ILE A 50 -17.61 -39.44 -47.11
C ILE A 50 -17.67 -38.06 -46.44
N GLY A 51 -17.56 -38.03 -45.11
CA GLY A 51 -17.54 -36.78 -44.37
C GLY A 51 -16.43 -35.86 -44.88
N HIS A 52 -16.81 -34.76 -45.53
CA HIS A 52 -15.85 -33.78 -46.05
C HIS A 52 -15.22 -32.97 -44.93
N LEU A 53 -13.95 -32.60 -45.13
CA LEU A 53 -13.29 -31.60 -44.31
C LEU A 53 -13.89 -30.23 -44.60
N ASP A 54 -14.74 -29.74 -43.70
CA ASP A 54 -15.29 -28.39 -43.76
C ASP A 54 -14.31 -27.43 -43.07
N ALA A 55 -13.54 -26.71 -43.90
CA ALA A 55 -12.54 -25.76 -43.44
C ALA A 55 -13.13 -24.70 -42.49
N LYS A 56 -14.39 -24.28 -42.70
CA LYS A 56 -15.07 -23.31 -41.84
C LYS A 56 -15.33 -23.91 -40.46
N ARG A 57 -15.86 -25.14 -40.39
CA ARG A 57 -16.07 -25.84 -39.11
C ARG A 57 -14.77 -26.08 -38.36
N MET A 58 -13.70 -26.47 -39.07
CA MET A 58 -12.38 -26.65 -38.46
C MET A 58 -11.84 -25.34 -37.87
N PHE A 59 -12.00 -24.22 -38.59
CA PHE A 59 -11.62 -22.91 -38.11
C PHE A 59 -12.42 -22.48 -36.89
N GLU A 60 -13.75 -22.59 -36.94
CA GLU A 60 -14.65 -22.25 -35.83
C GLU A 60 -14.38 -23.11 -34.58
N ALA A 61 -14.13 -24.41 -34.76
CA ALA A 61 -13.77 -25.31 -33.67
C ALA A 61 -12.42 -24.92 -33.03
N THR A 62 -11.43 -24.55 -33.85
CA THR A 62 -10.12 -24.11 -33.35
C THR A 62 -10.24 -22.80 -32.59
N LEU A 63 -11.00 -21.85 -33.11
CA LEU A 63 -11.25 -20.57 -32.44
C LEU A 63 -12.01 -20.76 -31.13
N GLY A 64 -13.05 -21.61 -31.11
CA GLY A 64 -13.80 -21.94 -29.90
C GLY A 64 -12.95 -22.65 -28.85
N PHE A 65 -12.05 -23.55 -29.27
CA PHE A 65 -11.06 -24.17 -28.39
C PHE A 65 -10.14 -23.10 -27.78
N ALA A 66 -9.56 -22.23 -28.61
CA ALA A 66 -8.68 -21.16 -28.16
C ALA A 66 -9.41 -20.21 -27.18
N ASP A 67 -10.60 -19.73 -27.52
CA ASP A 67 -11.42 -18.85 -26.65
C ASP A 67 -11.72 -19.52 -25.31
N THR A 68 -12.10 -20.80 -25.30
CA THR A 68 -12.36 -21.54 -24.06
C THR A 68 -11.13 -21.61 -23.16
N TRP A 69 -9.96 -21.89 -23.74
CA TRP A 69 -8.71 -21.98 -22.97
C TRP A 69 -8.23 -20.61 -22.49
N VAL A 70 -8.33 -19.57 -23.33
CA VAL A 70 -8.01 -18.20 -22.95
C VAL A 70 -8.91 -17.74 -21.81
N ARG A 71 -10.23 -17.98 -21.88
CA ARG A 71 -11.16 -17.66 -20.78
C ARG A 71 -10.81 -18.41 -19.51
N LYS A 72 -10.53 -19.71 -19.58
CA LYS A 72 -10.10 -20.50 -18.42
C LYS A 72 -8.82 -19.95 -17.82
N PHE A 73 -7.85 -19.57 -18.64
CA PHE A 73 -6.58 -18.97 -18.20
C PHE A 73 -6.80 -17.59 -17.55
N ILE A 74 -7.62 -16.73 -18.14
CA ILE A 74 -7.99 -15.43 -17.56
C ILE A 74 -8.69 -15.63 -16.22
N VAL A 75 -9.67 -16.52 -16.13
CA VAL A 75 -10.35 -16.78 -14.85
C VAL A 75 -9.37 -17.33 -13.82
N ALA A 76 -8.47 -18.24 -14.19
CA ALA A 76 -7.48 -18.81 -13.27
C ALA A 76 -6.49 -17.76 -12.74
N THR A 77 -6.03 -16.83 -13.60
CA THR A 77 -4.98 -15.85 -13.28
C THR A 77 -5.53 -14.51 -12.76
N HIS A 78 -6.62 -14.01 -13.33
CA HIS A 78 -7.24 -12.72 -13.06
C HIS A 78 -8.53 -12.83 -12.25
N THR A 79 -8.70 -13.89 -11.43
CA THR A 79 -9.76 -13.88 -10.42
C THR A 79 -9.52 -12.68 -9.48
N PRO A 80 -10.51 -11.79 -9.24
CA PRO A 80 -10.36 -10.64 -8.35
C PRO A 80 -10.31 -11.09 -6.88
N SER A 81 -9.16 -11.66 -6.49
CA SER A 81 -8.92 -12.20 -5.16
C SER A 81 -7.56 -11.74 -4.66
N LEU A 82 -7.58 -10.81 -3.69
CA LEU A 82 -6.37 -10.30 -3.04
C LEU A 82 -5.50 -11.45 -2.50
N GLN A 83 -6.12 -12.47 -1.92
CA GLN A 83 -5.40 -13.64 -1.38
C GLN A 83 -4.61 -14.40 -2.45
N ARG A 84 -5.18 -14.58 -3.66
CA ARG A 84 -4.48 -15.27 -4.76
C ARG A 84 -3.36 -14.40 -5.32
N MET A 85 -3.59 -13.10 -5.47
CA MET A 85 -2.56 -12.16 -5.92
C MET A 85 -1.39 -12.08 -4.93
N LEU A 86 -1.69 -12.04 -3.63
CA LEU A 86 -0.66 -12.11 -2.57
C LEU A 86 0.08 -13.44 -2.61
N LEU A 87 -0.61 -14.57 -2.74
CA LEU A 87 0.02 -15.89 -2.86
C LEU A 87 0.99 -15.95 -4.04
N ALA A 88 0.59 -15.44 -5.21
CA ALA A 88 1.45 -15.37 -6.38
C ALA A 88 2.67 -14.47 -6.13
N THR A 89 2.46 -13.30 -5.52
CA THR A 89 3.54 -12.36 -5.17
C THR A 89 4.53 -13.00 -4.19
N PHE A 90 4.03 -13.66 -3.13
CA PHE A 90 4.86 -14.43 -2.20
C PHE A 90 5.63 -15.54 -2.92
N GLY A 91 4.99 -16.27 -3.84
CA GLY A 91 5.65 -17.28 -4.66
C GLY A 91 6.82 -16.71 -5.48
N VAL A 92 6.64 -15.56 -6.10
CA VAL A 92 7.71 -14.85 -6.84
C VAL A 92 8.83 -14.41 -5.90
N VAL A 93 8.51 -13.81 -4.76
CA VAL A 93 9.53 -13.38 -3.78
C VAL A 93 10.34 -14.58 -3.28
N VAL A 94 9.69 -15.69 -2.94
CA VAL A 94 10.38 -16.93 -2.53
C VAL A 94 11.27 -17.46 -3.65
N ALA A 95 10.78 -17.48 -4.90
CA ALA A 95 11.56 -17.90 -6.05
C ALA A 95 12.81 -17.02 -6.25
N LEU A 96 12.68 -15.69 -6.10
CA LEU A 96 13.80 -14.76 -6.20
C LEU A 96 14.82 -14.93 -5.05
N ILE A 97 14.37 -15.23 -3.84
CA ILE A 97 15.28 -15.54 -2.72
C ILE A 97 16.04 -16.83 -3.00
N ILE A 98 15.36 -17.87 -3.51
CA ILE A 98 15.99 -19.14 -3.87
C ILE A 98 17.00 -18.92 -5.00
N ASP A 99 16.62 -18.21 -6.06
CA ASP A 99 17.51 -17.88 -7.18
C ASP A 99 18.74 -17.09 -6.71
N GLY A 100 18.55 -16.05 -5.90
CA GLY A 100 19.65 -15.27 -5.32
C GLY A 100 20.55 -16.11 -4.40
N ALA A 101 19.98 -17.07 -3.66
CA ALA A 101 20.77 -18.01 -2.87
C ALA A 101 21.58 -18.96 -3.76
N LEU A 102 20.98 -19.52 -4.82
CA LEU A 102 21.68 -20.42 -5.76
C LEU A 102 22.79 -19.71 -6.53
N ALA A 103 22.52 -18.49 -7.03
CA ALA A 103 23.49 -17.68 -7.76
C ALA A 103 24.60 -17.14 -6.84
N GLY A 104 24.27 -16.80 -5.59
CA GLY A 104 25.19 -16.23 -4.60
C GLY A 104 26.03 -17.23 -3.81
N GLY A 105 26.08 -18.51 -4.22
CA GLY A 105 26.89 -19.55 -3.56
C GLY A 105 26.25 -20.17 -2.31
N GLY A 106 24.96 -19.94 -2.06
CA GLY A 106 24.14 -20.68 -1.09
C GLY A 106 24.37 -20.37 0.38
N ALA A 107 25.32 -19.49 0.71
CA ALA A 107 25.66 -19.19 2.11
C ALA A 107 24.68 -18.16 2.73
N PHE A 108 23.92 -18.60 3.72
CA PHE A 108 23.05 -17.74 4.55
C PHE A 108 23.79 -17.09 5.74
N PHE A 109 25.08 -17.41 5.91
CA PHE A 109 25.94 -16.84 6.95
C PHE A 109 27.17 -16.21 6.29
N GLY A 110 27.51 -14.99 6.72
CA GLY A 110 28.79 -14.37 6.43
C GLY A 110 29.84 -14.66 7.51
N THR A 111 30.99 -13.99 7.40
CA THR A 111 32.17 -14.20 8.26
C THR A 111 32.24 -13.28 9.47
N ARG A 112 31.35 -12.27 9.55
CA ARG A 112 31.37 -11.27 10.63
C ARG A 112 30.86 -11.88 11.92
N ALA A 113 31.62 -11.70 13.00
CA ALA A 113 31.22 -12.16 14.32
C ALA A 113 29.93 -11.48 14.80
N GLY A 114 28.98 -12.27 15.28
CA GLY A 114 27.74 -11.76 15.86
C GLY A 114 27.98 -11.10 17.22
N ILE A 115 27.09 -10.18 17.59
CA ILE A 115 27.07 -9.57 18.92
C ILE A 115 26.20 -10.44 19.83
N PRO A 116 26.68 -10.89 21.00
CA PRO A 116 25.89 -11.69 21.93
C PRO A 116 24.60 -10.97 22.36
N ALA A 117 23.49 -11.70 22.40
CA ALA A 117 22.21 -11.14 22.82
C ALA A 117 22.20 -10.88 24.33
N SER A 118 22.05 -9.62 24.72
CA SER A 118 21.86 -9.24 26.13
C SER A 118 20.51 -9.75 26.67
N ALA A 119 20.40 -9.99 27.98
CA ALA A 119 19.16 -10.46 28.60
C ALA A 119 17.91 -9.58 28.28
N PRO A 120 17.99 -8.23 28.28
CA PRO A 120 16.86 -7.40 27.86
C PRO A 120 16.47 -7.61 26.40
N ALA A 121 17.43 -7.87 25.50
CA ALA A 121 17.16 -8.14 24.09
C ALA A 121 16.47 -9.50 23.90
N VAL A 122 16.88 -10.53 24.66
CA VAL A 122 16.21 -11.83 24.66
C VAL A 122 14.77 -11.70 25.16
N MET A 123 14.55 -10.95 26.24
CA MET A 123 13.21 -10.70 26.78
C MET A 123 12.33 -9.92 25.78
N ALA A 124 12.85 -8.87 25.16
CA ALA A 124 12.16 -8.12 24.11
C ALA A 124 11.78 -9.02 22.92
N TRP A 125 12.69 -9.89 22.48
CA TRP A 125 12.44 -10.84 21.39
C TRP A 125 11.38 -11.89 21.77
N ALA A 126 11.43 -12.44 22.99
CA ALA A 126 10.42 -13.36 23.49
C ALA A 126 9.03 -12.69 23.57
N LEU A 127 8.97 -11.43 24.03
CA LEU A 127 7.74 -10.64 24.04
C LEU A 127 7.20 -10.40 22.62
N LEU A 128 8.07 -10.12 21.65
CA LEU A 128 7.68 -9.94 20.25
C LEU A 128 7.07 -11.22 19.67
N ILE A 129 7.67 -12.38 19.94
CA ILE A 129 7.14 -13.70 19.52
C ILE A 129 5.78 -13.95 20.18
N ALA A 130 5.68 -13.74 21.49
CA ALA A 130 4.45 -13.97 22.24
C ALA A 130 3.31 -13.06 21.76
N ALA A 131 3.58 -11.76 21.55
CA ALA A 131 2.61 -10.81 21.03
C ALA A 131 2.18 -11.16 19.60
N THR A 132 3.11 -11.56 18.73
CA THR A 132 2.80 -12.00 17.35
C THR A 132 1.95 -13.26 17.35
N ALA A 133 2.28 -14.24 18.19
CA ALA A 133 1.47 -15.46 18.35
C ALA A 133 0.06 -15.13 18.88
N ALA A 134 -0.06 -14.20 19.83
CA ALA A 134 -1.33 -13.72 20.35
C ALA A 134 -2.17 -13.05 19.24
N VAL A 135 -1.58 -12.18 18.40
CA VAL A 135 -2.28 -11.58 17.24
C VAL A 135 -2.86 -12.65 16.32
N VAL A 136 -2.10 -13.70 16.00
CA VAL A 136 -2.55 -14.77 15.10
C VAL A 136 -3.68 -15.60 15.75
N ASN A 137 -3.51 -15.99 17.02
CA ASN A 137 -4.47 -16.81 17.75
C ASN A 137 -5.81 -16.08 17.99
N ASP A 138 -5.72 -14.80 18.36
CA ASP A 138 -6.85 -13.96 18.75
C ASP A 138 -7.36 -13.05 17.64
N SER A 139 -7.03 -13.35 16.37
CA SER A 139 -7.39 -12.56 15.18
C SER A 139 -8.89 -12.21 15.05
N ARG A 140 -9.77 -12.91 15.77
CA ARG A 140 -11.22 -12.62 15.83
C ARG A 140 -11.56 -11.50 16.80
N GLN A 141 -10.71 -11.20 17.77
CA GLN A 141 -10.97 -10.28 18.87
C GLN A 141 -10.21 -8.98 18.61
N ARG A 142 -10.75 -8.18 17.68
CA ARG A 142 -10.04 -7.03 17.08
C ARG A 142 -9.48 -6.04 18.11
N PHE A 143 -10.21 -5.81 19.21
CA PHE A 143 -9.75 -4.97 20.30
C PHE A 143 -8.51 -5.53 21.01
N ARG A 144 -8.50 -6.83 21.32
CA ARG A 144 -7.32 -7.48 21.93
C ARG A 144 -6.13 -7.52 20.97
N VAL A 145 -6.39 -7.79 19.69
CA VAL A 145 -5.37 -7.71 18.64
C VAL A 145 -4.70 -6.35 18.61
N LEU A 146 -5.48 -5.26 18.75
CA LEU A 146 -4.93 -3.92 18.79
C LEU A 146 -4.00 -3.71 19.99
N ILE A 147 -4.35 -4.24 21.17
CA ILE A 147 -3.48 -4.22 22.35
C ILE A 147 -2.17 -4.99 22.09
N TYR A 148 -2.25 -6.17 21.46
CA TYR A 148 -1.06 -6.94 21.14
C TYR A 148 -0.16 -6.23 20.12
N VAL A 149 -0.75 -5.53 19.14
CA VAL A 149 -0.01 -4.68 18.20
C VAL A 149 0.69 -3.53 18.94
N SER A 150 0.05 -2.92 19.95
CA SER A 150 0.69 -1.92 20.82
C SER A 150 1.94 -2.43 21.53
N VAL A 151 1.92 -3.68 21.98
CA VAL A 151 3.10 -4.32 22.59
C VAL A 151 4.21 -4.50 21.57
N ILE A 152 3.87 -4.86 20.33
CA ILE A 152 4.84 -5.00 19.23
C ILE A 152 5.53 -3.66 18.94
N GLY A 153 4.78 -2.57 18.76
CA GLY A 153 5.38 -1.27 18.45
C GLY A 153 6.15 -0.67 19.63
N LEU A 154 5.74 -0.94 20.88
CA LEU A 154 6.55 -0.60 22.05
C LEU A 154 7.90 -1.33 22.05
N VAL A 155 7.91 -2.64 21.78
CA VAL A 155 9.16 -3.42 21.68
C VAL A 155 10.06 -2.90 20.55
N VAL A 156 9.48 -2.56 19.39
CA VAL A 156 10.22 -1.95 18.27
C VAL A 156 10.80 -0.58 18.65
N SER A 157 10.04 0.24 19.37
CA SER A 157 10.51 1.55 19.86
C SER A 157 11.68 1.40 20.83
N LEU A 158 11.61 0.43 21.75
CA LEU A 158 12.72 0.11 22.65
C LEU A 158 13.95 -0.40 21.88
N ALA A 159 13.76 -1.13 20.78
CA ALA A 159 14.86 -1.53 19.90
C ALA A 159 15.52 -0.30 19.25
N PHE A 160 14.75 0.68 18.76
CA PHE A 160 15.31 1.92 18.23
C PHE A 160 16.12 2.69 19.29
N VAL A 161 15.62 2.80 20.52
CA VAL A 161 16.39 3.40 21.63
C VAL A 161 17.68 2.64 21.89
N ARG A 162 17.63 1.30 21.88
CA ARG A 162 18.81 0.45 22.08
C ARG A 162 19.87 0.64 21.00
N PHE A 163 19.45 0.92 19.76
CA PHE A 163 20.33 1.21 18.63
C PHE A 163 20.62 2.70 18.45
N SER A 164 20.39 3.52 19.48
CA SER A 164 20.68 4.96 19.48
C SER A 164 19.96 5.73 18.37
N ALA A 165 18.73 5.33 18.03
CA ALA A 165 17.85 5.99 17.08
C ALA A 165 16.65 6.64 17.80
N PRO A 166 16.86 7.71 18.61
CA PRO A 166 15.80 8.33 19.40
C PRO A 166 14.70 8.98 18.56
N ASP A 167 15.03 9.57 17.41
CA ASP A 167 14.03 10.15 16.49
C ASP A 167 13.06 9.08 15.98
N LEU A 168 13.59 7.93 15.56
CA LEU A 168 12.77 6.79 15.12
C LEU A 168 11.91 6.22 16.25
N ALA A 169 12.43 6.20 17.49
CA ALA A 169 11.64 5.75 18.63
C ALA A 169 10.46 6.71 18.91
N LEU A 170 10.69 8.02 18.86
CA LEU A 170 9.65 9.02 19.07
C LEU A 170 8.61 9.02 17.94
N THR A 171 9.03 8.89 16.68
CA THR A 171 8.10 8.73 15.54
C THR A 171 7.30 7.45 15.70
N GLN A 172 7.94 6.33 16.04
CA GLN A 172 7.28 5.02 16.14
C GLN A 172 6.15 5.04 17.17
N ILE A 173 6.44 5.51 18.39
CA ILE A 173 5.43 5.61 19.45
C ILE A 173 4.29 6.56 19.02
N SER A 174 4.62 7.69 18.41
CA SER A 174 3.61 8.68 18.01
C SER A 174 2.70 8.15 16.89
N VAL A 175 3.28 7.56 15.84
CA VAL A 175 2.53 6.92 14.74
C VAL A 175 1.67 5.78 15.27
N GLU A 176 2.19 4.99 16.19
CA GLU A 176 1.46 3.89 16.81
C GLU A 176 0.24 4.39 17.58
N VAL A 177 0.40 5.41 18.44
CA VAL A 177 -0.72 6.01 19.17
C VAL A 177 -1.77 6.58 18.22
N VAL A 178 -1.36 7.34 17.19
CA VAL A 178 -2.29 7.88 16.18
C VAL A 178 -3.03 6.74 15.47
N THR A 179 -2.31 5.71 15.02
CA THR A 179 -2.89 4.58 14.29
C THR A 179 -3.87 3.80 15.17
N ILE A 180 -3.54 3.56 16.43
CA ILE A 180 -4.42 2.90 17.40
C ILE A 180 -5.68 3.72 17.60
N LEU A 181 -5.58 5.03 17.81
CA LEU A 181 -6.74 5.90 18.01
C LEU A 181 -7.66 5.90 16.78
N LEU A 182 -7.09 6.01 15.57
CA LEU A 182 -7.86 5.94 14.32
C LEU A 182 -8.47 4.55 14.10
N LEU A 183 -7.74 3.48 14.39
CA LEU A 183 -8.23 2.11 14.29
C LEU A 183 -9.33 1.82 15.32
N LEU A 184 -9.23 2.32 16.55
CA LEU A 184 -10.29 2.19 17.55
C LEU A 184 -11.60 2.83 17.05
N LEU A 185 -11.51 4.02 16.45
CA LEU A 185 -12.66 4.70 15.86
C LEU A 185 -13.25 3.89 14.70
N ALA A 186 -12.40 3.37 13.80
CA ALA A 186 -12.84 2.55 12.68
C ALA A 186 -13.42 1.19 13.13
N LEU A 187 -12.83 0.57 14.16
CA LEU A 187 -13.32 -0.67 14.77
C LEU A 187 -14.67 -0.50 15.42
N ASN A 188 -15.07 0.73 15.78
CA ASN A 188 -16.43 0.98 16.26
C ASN A 188 -17.49 0.65 15.21
N LEU A 189 -17.15 0.83 13.93
CA LEU A 189 -18.06 0.68 12.79
C LEU A 189 -18.03 -0.71 12.15
N LEU A 190 -17.22 -1.62 12.68
CA LEU A 190 -17.01 -2.94 12.10
C LEU A 190 -17.46 -4.05 13.06
N PRO A 191 -17.87 -5.22 12.53
CA PRO A 191 -18.23 -6.37 13.35
C PRO A 191 -17.08 -6.75 14.28
N LYS A 192 -17.36 -6.79 15.59
CA LYS A 192 -16.35 -7.06 16.62
C LYS A 192 -15.76 -8.46 16.50
N SER A 193 -16.59 -9.42 16.11
CA SER A 193 -16.26 -10.82 15.90
C SER A 193 -16.56 -11.22 14.45
N PRO A 194 -15.58 -11.13 13.52
CA PRO A 194 -15.82 -11.48 12.12
C PRO A 194 -16.15 -12.99 11.97
N PRO A 195 -16.95 -13.36 10.94
CA PRO A 195 -17.25 -14.75 10.63
C PRO A 195 -16.00 -15.51 10.17
N VAL A 196 -15.98 -16.83 10.39
CA VAL A 196 -14.87 -17.69 9.95
C VAL A 196 -15.04 -18.01 8.47
N LEU A 197 -14.24 -17.38 7.61
CA LEU A 197 -14.31 -17.53 6.15
C LEU A 197 -13.33 -18.59 5.59
N SER A 198 -12.40 -19.07 6.40
CA SER A 198 -11.31 -19.97 5.96
C SER A 198 -11.39 -21.33 6.64
N SER A 199 -11.26 -22.40 5.84
CA SER A 199 -11.16 -23.77 6.32
C SER A 199 -9.83 -24.04 7.03
N THR A 200 -9.81 -25.03 7.93
CA THR A 200 -8.61 -25.44 8.67
C THR A 200 -7.41 -25.79 7.78
N PRO A 201 -7.56 -26.56 6.68
CA PRO A 201 -6.44 -26.83 5.77
C PRO A 201 -5.87 -25.57 5.12
N ARG A 202 -6.72 -24.60 4.79
CA ARG A 202 -6.28 -23.31 4.24
C ARG A 202 -5.44 -22.54 5.25
N LYS A 203 -5.87 -22.52 6.52
CA LYS A 203 -5.10 -21.87 7.61
C LYS A 203 -3.73 -22.50 7.80
N TRP A 204 -3.63 -23.83 7.75
CA TRP A 204 -2.34 -24.52 7.83
C TRP A 204 -1.43 -24.22 6.63
N ARG A 205 -1.97 -24.23 5.41
CA ARG A 205 -1.23 -23.81 4.21
C ARG A 205 -0.70 -22.38 4.37
N ASP A 206 -1.57 -21.45 4.74
CA ASP A 206 -1.21 -20.04 4.89
C ASP A 206 -0.20 -19.83 6.02
N GLY A 207 -0.32 -20.59 7.12
CA GLY A 207 0.66 -20.63 8.21
C GLY A 207 2.01 -21.17 7.75
N ALA A 208 2.04 -22.26 6.99
CA ALA A 208 3.27 -22.82 6.43
C ALA A 208 3.95 -21.84 5.47
N LEU A 209 3.18 -21.15 4.62
CA LEU A 209 3.69 -20.11 3.73
C LEU A 209 4.24 -18.90 4.50
N ALA A 210 3.56 -18.47 5.56
CA ALA A 210 4.01 -17.37 6.41
C ALA A 210 5.33 -17.72 7.13
N VAL A 211 5.44 -18.94 7.68
CA VAL A 211 6.68 -19.42 8.32
C VAL A 211 7.80 -19.53 7.30
N LEU A 212 7.55 -20.11 6.12
CA LEU A 212 8.53 -20.20 5.04
C LEU A 212 9.03 -18.81 4.62
N GLY A 213 8.11 -17.87 4.37
CA GLY A 213 8.45 -16.50 4.01
C GLY A 213 9.25 -15.79 5.11
N GLY A 214 8.84 -15.93 6.37
CA GLY A 214 9.54 -15.36 7.52
C GLY A 214 10.95 -15.92 7.70
N VAL A 215 11.13 -17.25 7.56
CA VAL A 215 12.45 -17.89 7.64
C VAL A 215 13.35 -17.45 6.48
N LEU A 216 12.83 -17.35 5.26
CA LEU A 216 13.60 -16.92 4.10
C LEU A 216 14.02 -15.46 4.20
N VAL A 217 13.10 -14.55 4.52
CA VAL A 217 13.42 -13.12 4.70
C VAL A 217 14.36 -12.92 5.90
N GLY A 218 14.11 -13.63 7.01
CA GLY A 218 15.01 -13.63 8.17
C GLY A 218 16.39 -14.17 7.84
N GLY A 219 16.49 -15.21 7.00
CA GLY A 219 17.74 -15.76 6.49
C GLY A 219 18.49 -14.76 5.61
N VAL A 220 17.80 -14.04 4.72
CA VAL A 220 18.41 -12.96 3.92
C VAL A 220 18.92 -11.83 4.82
N ALA A 221 18.13 -11.40 5.81
CA ALA A 221 18.55 -10.38 6.78
C ALA A 221 19.77 -10.83 7.58
N LEU A 222 19.80 -12.07 8.06
CA LEU A 222 20.93 -12.67 8.76
C LEU A 222 22.18 -12.71 7.86
N ALA A 223 22.01 -13.12 6.61
CA ALA A 223 23.09 -13.19 5.64
C ALA A 223 23.66 -11.80 5.33
N MET A 224 22.84 -10.76 5.30
CA MET A 224 23.30 -9.37 5.13
C MET A 224 24.02 -8.85 6.37
N LEU A 225 23.47 -9.07 7.57
CA LEU A 225 24.04 -8.57 8.83
C LEU A 225 25.34 -9.26 9.25
N THR A 226 25.56 -10.50 8.81
CA THR A 226 26.78 -11.29 9.09
C THR A 226 27.87 -11.10 8.03
N ARG A 227 27.68 -10.23 7.04
CA ARG A 227 28.72 -9.86 6.07
C ARG A 227 29.39 -8.54 6.45
N GLU A 228 30.62 -8.37 6.00
CA GLU A 228 31.30 -7.08 6.10
C GLU A 228 30.55 -6.04 5.26
N PRO A 229 30.16 -4.89 5.83
CA PRO A 229 29.55 -3.83 5.05
C PRO A 229 30.57 -3.27 4.06
N GLY A 230 30.11 -2.91 2.86
CA GLY A 230 30.91 -2.16 1.90
C GLY A 230 31.20 -0.73 2.37
N ALA A 231 31.73 0.11 1.48
CA ALA A 231 31.97 1.53 1.76
C ALA A 231 30.67 2.24 2.20
N SER A 232 30.73 2.93 3.34
CA SER A 232 29.59 3.66 3.92
C SER A 232 29.72 5.17 3.71
N ILE A 233 28.59 5.85 3.49
CA ILE A 233 28.50 7.31 3.44
C ILE A 233 28.26 7.95 4.83
N SER A 234 28.15 7.16 5.89
CA SER A 234 27.84 7.66 7.24
C SER A 234 28.90 8.64 7.77
N ALA A 235 30.18 8.40 7.49
CA ALA A 235 31.27 9.28 7.90
C ALA A 235 31.13 10.68 7.30
N TYR A 236 30.70 10.78 6.04
CA TYR A 236 30.45 12.05 5.38
C TYR A 236 29.36 12.86 6.10
N HIS A 237 28.23 12.23 6.43
CA HIS A 237 27.13 12.92 7.12
C HIS A 237 27.49 13.34 8.54
N LEU A 238 28.24 12.52 9.29
CA LEU A 238 28.69 12.88 10.64
C LEU A 238 29.60 14.13 10.64
N VAL A 239 30.50 14.24 9.65
CA VAL A 239 31.42 15.38 9.53
C VAL A 239 30.70 16.63 8.99
N ASN A 240 29.76 16.46 8.05
CA ASN A 240 29.16 17.58 7.31
C ASN A 240 27.81 18.06 7.84
N ALA A 241 27.15 17.35 8.78
CA ALA A 241 25.83 17.77 9.28
C ALA A 241 25.82 19.19 9.85
N LYS A 242 26.76 19.51 10.73
CA LYS A 242 26.86 20.86 11.30
C LYS A 242 27.42 21.91 10.33
N PRO A 243 28.59 21.71 9.70
CA PRO A 243 29.17 22.76 8.84
C PRO A 243 28.40 22.95 7.52
N GLY A 244 27.73 21.91 7.01
CA GLY A 244 26.94 21.98 5.78
C GLY A 244 25.47 22.32 6.03
N GLY A 245 24.83 21.66 7.00
CA GLY A 245 23.38 21.78 7.23
C GLY A 245 22.96 22.60 8.45
N GLY A 246 23.90 23.14 9.25
CA GLY A 246 23.65 23.95 10.45
C GLY A 246 23.39 23.16 11.73
N GLY A 247 22.89 21.93 11.62
CA GLY A 247 22.37 21.19 12.77
C GLY A 247 23.32 20.17 13.39
N THR A 248 23.18 19.95 14.71
CA THR A 248 23.85 18.83 15.40
C THR A 248 23.04 17.54 15.40
N ASN A 249 21.73 17.59 15.09
CA ASN A 249 20.95 16.38 14.88
C ASN A 249 21.16 15.86 13.46
N VAL A 250 22.09 14.91 13.30
CA VAL A 250 22.46 14.33 12.01
C VAL A 250 21.28 13.71 11.28
N VAL A 251 20.34 13.07 12.00
CA VAL A 251 19.16 12.46 11.38
C VAL A 251 18.26 13.55 10.79
N ASN A 252 17.90 14.56 11.59
CA ASN A 252 17.06 15.64 11.11
C ASN A 252 17.71 16.39 9.95
N VAL A 253 19.01 16.71 10.04
CA VAL A 253 19.75 17.36 8.95
C VAL A 253 19.76 16.50 7.68
N ILE A 254 19.90 15.18 7.77
CA ILE A 254 19.75 14.32 6.60
C ILE A 254 18.34 14.45 6.00
N LEU A 255 17.30 14.47 6.83
CA LEU A 255 15.92 14.50 6.36
C LEU A 255 15.50 15.86 5.78
N VAL A 256 16.01 16.98 6.30
CA VAL A 256 15.54 18.33 5.90
C VAL A 256 16.53 19.11 5.04
N ASP A 257 17.75 18.59 4.86
CA ASP A 257 18.79 19.19 4.01
C ASP A 257 19.35 18.16 3.01
N PHE A 258 20.28 17.27 3.42
CA PHE A 258 20.99 16.39 2.47
C PHE A 258 20.07 15.52 1.60
N ARG A 259 18.95 15.05 2.17
CA ARG A 259 17.94 14.22 1.50
C ARG A 259 16.54 14.82 1.68
N ALA A 260 16.45 16.15 1.71
CA ALA A 260 15.19 16.90 1.80
C ALA A 260 14.15 16.49 0.74
N PHE A 261 14.61 16.06 -0.43
CA PHE A 261 13.74 15.60 -1.52
C PHE A 261 12.93 14.36 -1.14
N ASP A 262 13.50 13.43 -0.36
CA ASP A 262 12.78 12.25 0.12
C ASP A 262 11.66 12.66 1.08
N THR A 263 11.95 13.57 2.01
CA THR A 263 10.96 14.09 2.97
C THR A 263 9.86 14.88 2.27
N LEU A 264 10.19 15.65 1.23
CA LEU A 264 9.20 16.31 0.38
C LEU A 264 8.26 15.28 -0.29
N GLY A 265 8.83 14.20 -0.82
CA GLY A 265 8.07 13.08 -1.38
C GLY A 265 7.18 12.41 -0.33
N GLU A 266 7.70 12.15 0.87
CA GLU A 266 6.96 11.54 1.97
C GLU A 266 5.74 12.37 2.37
N ILE A 267 5.88 13.68 2.57
CA ILE A 267 4.75 14.53 2.96
C ILE A 267 3.72 14.66 1.85
N ILE A 268 4.14 14.64 0.58
CA ILE A 268 3.22 14.60 -0.56
C ILE A 268 2.43 13.29 -0.55
N VAL A 269 3.09 12.13 -0.34
CA VAL A 269 2.43 10.82 -0.23
C VAL A 269 1.45 10.80 0.94
N LEU A 270 1.83 11.36 2.09
CA LEU A 270 0.96 11.47 3.26
C LEU A 270 -0.25 12.39 3.01
N GLY A 271 -0.05 13.53 2.34
CA GLY A 271 -1.12 14.41 1.91
C GLY A 271 -2.09 13.74 0.94
N ILE A 272 -1.56 13.00 -0.05
CA ILE A 272 -2.35 12.18 -0.96
C ILE A 272 -3.13 11.11 -0.20
N ALA A 273 -2.52 10.44 0.79
CA ALA A 273 -3.20 9.45 1.61
C ALA A 273 -4.37 10.08 2.39
N GLY A 274 -4.19 11.25 3.00
CA GLY A 274 -5.27 12.00 3.66
C GLY A 274 -6.43 12.33 2.70
N LEU A 275 -6.11 12.85 1.51
CA LEU A 275 -7.11 13.14 0.47
C LEU A 275 -7.79 11.88 -0.08
N ALA A 276 -7.07 10.77 -0.19
CA ALA A 276 -7.61 9.48 -0.60
C ALA A 276 -8.56 8.92 0.45
N ILE A 277 -8.22 9.02 1.75
CA ILE A 277 -9.13 8.65 2.85
C ILE A 277 -10.42 9.46 2.73
N TYR A 278 -10.33 10.78 2.53
CA TYR A 278 -11.49 11.62 2.27
C TYR A 278 -12.31 11.14 1.08
N ALA A 279 -11.69 10.96 -0.09
CA ALA A 279 -12.40 10.55 -1.30
C ALA A 279 -13.08 9.17 -1.17
N LEU A 280 -12.38 8.21 -0.54
CA LEU A 280 -12.88 6.87 -0.30
C LEU A 280 -14.03 6.86 0.71
N LEU A 281 -13.90 7.56 1.84
CA LEU A 281 -14.93 7.58 2.87
C LEU A 281 -16.16 8.39 2.45
N TYR A 282 -15.95 9.50 1.73
CA TYR A 282 -17.03 10.29 1.14
C TYR A 282 -17.85 9.51 0.10
N SER A 283 -17.19 8.67 -0.71
CA SER A 283 -17.87 7.79 -1.66
C SER A 283 -18.49 6.55 -1.00
N ALA A 284 -17.83 5.96 0.00
CA ALA A 284 -18.30 4.79 0.72
C ALA A 284 -19.55 5.07 1.58
N ALA A 285 -19.78 6.33 1.96
CA ALA A 285 -21.04 6.76 2.56
C ALA A 285 -22.24 6.69 1.61
N ARG A 286 -22.02 6.38 0.32
CA ARG A 286 -23.06 6.20 -0.70
C ARG A 286 -23.09 4.75 -1.21
N GLY A 287 -24.22 4.33 -1.78
CA GLY A 287 -24.40 2.99 -2.32
C GLY A 287 -24.48 1.88 -1.25
N ALA A 288 -24.05 0.65 -1.60
CA ALA A 288 -24.24 -0.53 -0.75
C ALA A 288 -23.50 -0.48 0.61
N SER A 289 -22.36 0.21 0.69
CA SER A 289 -21.63 0.41 1.94
C SER A 289 -22.36 1.42 2.84
N GLY A 290 -22.85 2.52 2.26
CA GLY A 290 -23.70 3.49 2.96
C GLY A 290 -25.01 2.87 3.46
N ALA A 291 -25.64 1.99 2.66
CA ALA A 291 -26.83 1.25 3.07
C ALA A 291 -26.55 0.31 4.27
N ARG A 292 -25.39 -0.37 4.28
CA ARG A 292 -24.98 -1.18 5.44
C ARG A 292 -24.69 -0.33 6.69
N LEU A 293 -24.13 0.86 6.52
CA LEU A 293 -23.92 1.81 7.60
C LEU A 293 -25.25 2.36 8.14
N ALA A 294 -26.24 2.58 7.28
CA ALA A 294 -27.58 3.02 7.68
C ALA A 294 -28.34 1.92 8.43
N GLY A 295 -28.16 0.65 8.05
CA GLY A 295 -28.70 -0.51 8.75
C GLY A 295 -27.81 -1.05 9.87
N TRP A 296 -26.78 -0.30 10.29
CA TRP A 296 -25.90 -0.73 11.36
C TRP A 296 -26.64 -0.64 12.70
N GLN A 297 -26.59 -1.73 13.48
CA GLN A 297 -27.20 -1.82 14.81
C GLN A 297 -26.10 -1.88 15.87
N GLU A 298 -26.42 -1.35 17.06
CA GLU A 298 -25.47 -1.32 18.17
C GLU A 298 -25.27 -2.72 18.77
N ASP A 299 -24.05 -3.24 18.65
CA ASP A 299 -23.72 -4.60 19.12
C ASP A 299 -23.30 -4.67 20.61
N MET A 300 -23.13 -3.51 21.29
CA MET A 300 -22.57 -3.42 22.65
C MET A 300 -23.32 -2.38 23.50
N PRO A 301 -23.52 -2.63 24.81
CA PRO A 301 -24.08 -1.63 25.71
C PRO A 301 -23.19 -0.39 25.77
N HIS A 302 -23.74 0.78 25.46
CA HIS A 302 -23.04 2.04 25.65
C HIS A 302 -22.97 2.42 27.13
N SER A 303 -21.87 3.08 27.52
CA SER A 303 -21.85 3.78 28.80
C SER A 303 -22.95 4.85 28.80
N PRO A 304 -23.74 4.99 29.87
CA PRO A 304 -24.71 6.07 29.99
C PRO A 304 -24.03 7.45 29.96
N GLU A 305 -22.74 7.53 30.31
CA GLU A 305 -21.93 8.73 30.20
C GLU A 305 -21.33 8.87 28.80
N ARG A 306 -21.95 9.71 27.96
CA ARG A 306 -21.45 10.04 26.60
C ARG A 306 -20.07 10.71 26.62
N HIS A 307 -19.77 11.44 27.69
CA HIS A 307 -18.49 12.14 27.91
C HIS A 307 -18.03 11.92 29.36
N PRO A 308 -17.27 10.84 29.64
CA PRO A 308 -16.83 10.54 31.01
C PRO A 308 -16.04 11.70 31.60
N MET A 309 -16.52 12.25 32.72
CA MET A 309 -16.00 13.50 33.27
C MET A 309 -14.52 13.42 33.62
N MET A 310 -14.06 12.29 34.17
CA MET A 310 -12.64 12.05 34.48
C MET A 310 -11.76 12.13 33.23
N PHE A 311 -12.22 11.58 32.11
CA PHE A 311 -11.46 11.59 30.86
C PHE A 311 -11.44 12.98 30.19
N VAL A 312 -12.55 13.71 30.25
CA VAL A 312 -12.62 15.11 29.80
C VAL A 312 -11.69 16.00 30.62
N MET A 313 -11.65 15.84 31.94
CA MET A 313 -10.75 16.64 32.78
C MET A 313 -9.28 16.29 32.54
N ALA A 314 -8.94 15.01 32.44
CA ALA A 314 -7.58 14.58 32.15
C ALA A 314 -7.09 15.09 30.79
N SER A 315 -7.91 14.97 29.74
CA SER A 315 -7.56 15.47 28.40
C SER A 315 -7.39 16.99 28.37
N ARG A 316 -8.22 17.76 29.10
CA ARG A 316 -8.10 19.23 29.19
C ARG A 316 -6.76 19.69 29.77
N ILE A 317 -6.23 18.96 30.75
CA ILE A 317 -4.90 19.23 31.32
C ILE A 317 -3.80 18.75 30.36
N ALA A 318 -4.01 17.61 29.71
CA ALA A 318 -3.04 17.05 28.77
C ALA A 318 -2.84 17.94 27.53
N LEU A 319 -3.87 18.64 27.05
CA LEU A 319 -3.81 19.46 25.83
C LEU A 319 -2.70 20.54 25.86
N PRO A 320 -2.67 21.50 26.80
CA PRO A 320 -1.63 22.52 26.83
C PRO A 320 -0.24 21.91 27.07
N LEU A 321 -0.14 20.84 27.86
CA LEU A 321 1.12 20.15 28.12
C LEU A 321 1.68 19.52 26.83
N THR A 322 0.86 18.74 26.12
CA THR A 322 1.23 18.08 24.87
C THR A 322 1.50 19.07 23.75
N LEU A 323 0.77 20.19 23.67
CA LEU A 323 1.09 21.28 22.75
C LEU A 323 2.44 21.91 23.04
N THR A 324 2.75 22.15 24.33
CA THR A 324 4.06 22.67 24.75
C THR A 324 5.17 21.70 24.37
N VAL A 325 4.97 20.40 24.59
CA VAL A 325 5.93 19.36 24.17
C VAL A 325 6.07 19.32 22.64
N GLY A 326 4.98 19.42 21.88
CA GLY A 326 5.02 19.47 20.43
C GLY A 326 5.82 20.66 19.90
N ILE A 327 5.56 21.86 20.43
CA ILE A 327 6.31 23.08 20.09
C ILE A 327 7.79 22.94 20.48
N TYR A 328 8.08 22.36 21.65
CA TYR A 328 9.45 22.10 22.08
C TYR A 328 10.19 21.14 21.14
N LEU A 329 9.56 20.04 20.73
CA LEU A 329 10.12 19.08 19.78
C LEU A 329 10.33 19.69 18.39
N PHE A 330 9.43 20.58 17.97
CA PHE A 330 9.56 21.33 16.73
C PHE A 330 10.79 22.25 16.75
N LEU A 331 10.90 23.10 17.78
CA LEU A 331 11.95 24.11 17.86
C LEU A 331 13.36 23.52 18.05
N ARG A 332 13.48 22.37 18.73
CA ARG A 332 14.80 21.75 19.01
C ARG A 332 15.28 20.79 17.91
N GLY A 333 14.42 20.43 16.96
CA GLY A 333 14.64 19.31 16.02
C GLY A 333 15.94 19.39 15.22
N HIS A 334 16.42 20.61 14.96
CA HIS A 334 17.68 20.84 14.24
C HIS A 334 18.93 20.36 15.01
N ASN A 335 18.87 20.36 16.34
CA ASN A 335 20.02 20.10 17.20
C ASN A 335 19.88 18.87 18.09
N GLN A 336 18.64 18.47 18.39
CA GLN A 336 18.32 17.38 19.30
C GLN A 336 17.14 16.57 18.75
N PRO A 337 16.85 15.37 19.31
CA PRO A 337 15.76 14.56 18.82
C PRO A 337 14.41 15.30 18.82
N GLY A 338 13.71 15.24 17.68
CA GLY A 338 12.57 16.09 17.34
C GLY A 338 12.47 16.37 15.84
N GLY A 339 11.76 17.44 15.47
CA GLY A 339 11.54 17.86 14.08
C GLY A 339 10.07 18.07 13.74
N GLY A 340 9.80 18.54 12.51
CA GLY A 340 8.45 18.91 12.05
C GLY A 340 7.46 17.75 12.09
N PHE A 341 7.91 16.55 11.70
CA PHE A 341 7.06 15.35 11.62
C PHE A 341 6.60 14.86 13.00
N ILE A 342 7.54 14.64 13.94
CA ILE A 342 7.23 14.17 15.31
C ILE A 342 6.35 15.20 16.03
N ALA A 343 6.69 16.48 15.92
CA ALA A 343 5.91 17.55 16.53
C ALA A 343 4.46 17.53 16.05
N ALA A 344 4.23 17.34 14.74
CA ALA A 344 2.88 17.25 14.18
C ALA A 344 2.11 16.05 14.70
N LEU A 345 2.74 14.89 14.84
CA LEU A 345 2.07 13.71 15.40
C LEU A 345 1.73 13.89 16.88
N VAL A 346 2.63 14.46 17.69
CA VAL A 346 2.36 14.73 19.12
C VAL A 346 1.21 15.72 19.26
N VAL A 347 1.18 16.77 18.44
CA VAL A 347 0.05 17.71 18.40
C VAL A 347 -1.22 16.99 17.91
N ALA A 348 -1.15 16.16 16.87
CA ALA A 348 -2.30 15.38 16.40
C ALA A 348 -2.87 14.47 17.49
N ILE A 349 -2.03 13.81 18.29
CA ILE A 349 -2.45 12.99 19.44
C ILE A 349 -3.20 13.83 20.45
N ALA A 350 -2.71 15.04 20.76
CA ALA A 350 -3.38 15.96 21.69
C ALA A 350 -4.81 16.28 21.23
N PHE A 351 -4.98 16.56 19.94
CA PHE A 351 -6.29 16.80 19.35
C PHE A 351 -7.13 15.51 19.35
N LEU A 352 -6.60 14.38 18.88
CA LEU A 352 -7.29 13.08 18.86
C LEU A 352 -7.84 12.70 20.24
N LEU A 353 -7.07 12.91 21.30
CA LEU A 353 -7.51 12.67 22.68
C LEU A 353 -8.69 13.59 23.07
N GLN A 354 -8.68 14.85 22.63
CA GLN A 354 -9.81 15.74 22.85
C GLN A 354 -11.05 15.35 22.05
N TYR A 355 -10.88 14.92 20.80
CA TYR A 355 -11.97 14.39 20.00
C TYR A 355 -12.61 13.16 20.65
N LEU A 356 -11.81 12.27 21.24
CA LEU A 356 -12.30 11.09 21.95
C LEU A 356 -13.01 11.45 23.26
N ALA A 357 -12.53 12.48 23.98
CA ALA A 357 -13.06 12.85 25.29
C ALA A 357 -14.32 13.73 25.20
N ALA A 358 -14.25 14.83 24.45
CA ALA A 358 -15.30 15.85 24.36
C ALA A 358 -16.23 15.66 23.14
N GLY A 359 -15.92 14.73 22.26
CA GLY A 359 -16.65 14.49 21.02
C GLY A 359 -16.23 15.40 19.87
N TYR A 360 -16.60 14.99 18.66
CA TYR A 360 -16.22 15.68 17.42
C TYR A 360 -16.81 17.08 17.31
N ASP A 361 -18.13 17.23 17.46
CA ASP A 361 -18.82 18.50 17.26
C ASP A 361 -18.31 19.61 18.20
N TRP A 362 -17.87 19.26 19.41
CA TRP A 362 -17.34 20.22 20.38
C TRP A 362 -15.94 20.73 19.99
N THR A 363 -15.11 19.83 19.46
CA THR A 363 -13.70 20.10 19.12
C THR A 363 -13.59 20.76 17.75
N ASP A 364 -14.36 20.27 16.77
CA ASP A 364 -14.41 20.78 15.40
C ASP A 364 -14.89 22.24 15.33
N LYS A 365 -15.93 22.61 16.09
CA LYS A 365 -16.40 24.01 16.20
C LYS A 365 -15.34 24.99 16.70
N ARG A 366 -14.29 24.50 17.35
CA ARG A 366 -13.18 25.32 17.89
C ARG A 366 -11.96 25.32 16.98
N GLN A 367 -11.87 24.38 16.04
CA GLN A 367 -10.84 24.36 15.02
C GLN A 367 -11.20 25.37 13.93
N ARG A 368 -10.35 26.38 13.72
CA ARG A 368 -10.59 27.46 12.74
C ARG A 368 -9.92 27.21 11.39
N PHE A 369 -9.15 26.14 11.25
CA PHE A 369 -8.36 25.84 10.06
C PHE A 369 -8.89 24.58 9.40
N GLY A 370 -9.09 24.64 8.08
CA GLY A 370 -9.53 23.49 7.29
C GLY A 370 -8.40 22.51 7.05
N GLU A 371 -8.66 21.22 7.24
CA GLU A 371 -7.66 20.15 7.14
C GLU A 371 -7.07 20.07 5.72
N HIS A 372 -7.91 20.25 4.71
CA HIS A 372 -7.47 20.32 3.30
C HIS A 372 -6.51 21.50 3.05
N GLN A 373 -6.79 22.66 3.65
CA GLN A 373 -5.95 23.84 3.50
C GLN A 373 -4.61 23.63 4.20
N MET A 374 -4.59 22.96 5.34
CA MET A 374 -3.34 22.66 6.06
C MET A 374 -2.42 21.74 5.27
N ILE A 375 -2.98 20.71 4.62
CA ILE A 375 -2.23 19.84 3.70
C ILE A 375 -1.66 20.66 2.53
N ALA A 376 -2.51 21.49 1.90
CA ALA A 376 -2.09 22.31 0.76
C ALA A 376 -1.00 23.32 1.15
N TRP A 377 -1.23 24.10 2.21
CA TRP A 377 -0.24 25.06 2.71
C TRP A 377 1.04 24.38 3.17
N GLY A 378 0.96 23.19 3.77
CA GLY A 378 2.13 22.44 4.18
C GLY A 378 3.03 22.05 3.01
N VAL A 379 2.46 21.41 1.99
CA VAL A 379 3.19 21.03 0.77
C VAL A 379 3.70 22.26 0.02
N LEU A 380 2.87 23.30 -0.11
CA LEU A 380 3.25 24.54 -0.78
C LEU A 380 4.39 25.25 -0.03
N THR A 381 4.38 25.26 1.30
CA THR A 381 5.44 25.87 2.11
C THR A 381 6.75 25.11 1.96
N ALA A 382 6.72 23.77 2.01
CA ALA A 382 7.90 22.94 1.79
C ALA A 382 8.48 23.13 0.37
N MET A 383 7.61 23.14 -0.65
CA MET A 383 7.99 23.40 -2.04
C MET A 383 8.56 24.81 -2.23
N ALA A 384 7.90 25.83 -1.66
CA ALA A 384 8.35 27.21 -1.74
C ALA A 384 9.70 27.41 -1.03
N THR A 385 9.96 26.69 0.06
CA THR A 385 11.27 26.70 0.73
C THR A 385 12.36 26.18 -0.22
N GLY A 386 12.11 25.07 -0.92
CA GLY A 386 13.05 24.54 -1.90
C GLY A 386 13.25 25.41 -3.14
N LEU A 387 12.17 26.01 -3.65
CA LEU A 387 12.23 26.98 -4.76
C LEU A 387 12.96 28.27 -4.34
N GLY A 388 12.84 28.65 -3.07
CA GLY A 388 13.55 29.79 -2.49
C GLY A 388 15.07 29.67 -2.64
N SER A 389 15.63 28.46 -2.53
CA SER A 389 17.07 28.21 -2.73
C SER A 389 17.57 28.69 -4.11
N TRP A 390 16.76 28.57 -5.17
CA TRP A 390 17.13 29.06 -6.51
C TRP A 390 17.29 30.58 -6.56
N LEU A 391 16.54 31.34 -5.77
CA LEU A 391 16.68 32.80 -5.68
C LEU A 391 18.03 33.22 -5.12
N PHE A 392 18.67 32.34 -4.35
CA PHE A 392 20.02 32.52 -3.80
C PHE A 392 21.12 31.87 -4.66
N GLY A 393 20.79 31.38 -5.86
CA GLY A 393 21.74 30.76 -6.78
C GLY A 393 22.24 29.37 -6.37
N THR A 394 21.59 28.73 -5.39
CA THR A 394 21.90 27.37 -4.95
C THR A 394 20.93 26.35 -5.54
N ASN A 395 21.23 25.06 -5.38
CA ASN A 395 20.38 23.98 -5.88
C ASN A 395 19.05 23.89 -5.09
N PHE A 396 18.05 23.26 -5.69
CA PHE A 396 16.74 23.05 -5.06
C PHE A 396 16.91 22.36 -3.69
N LEU A 397 16.21 22.87 -2.66
CA LEU A 397 16.26 22.37 -1.27
C LEU A 397 17.64 22.43 -0.60
N THR A 398 18.52 23.33 -1.03
CA THR A 398 19.73 23.65 -0.25
C THR A 398 19.35 24.52 0.93
N SER A 399 19.62 24.08 2.17
CA SER A 399 19.35 24.88 3.37
C SER A 399 20.42 25.95 3.58
N THR A 400 19.98 27.11 4.06
CA THR A 400 20.85 28.18 4.56
C THR A 400 20.50 28.43 6.02
N PHE A 401 21.51 28.70 6.85
CA PHE A 401 21.33 29.03 8.26
C PHE A 401 22.07 30.32 8.61
N ASP A 402 21.50 31.09 9.53
CA ASP A 402 22.15 32.27 10.10
C ASP A 402 21.77 32.43 11.58
N TYR A 403 22.60 33.16 12.33
CA TYR A 403 22.42 33.36 13.77
C TYR A 403 21.83 34.73 14.06
N PHE A 404 20.64 34.74 14.66
CA PHE A 404 19.92 35.95 15.04
C PHE A 404 19.96 36.13 16.56
N SER A 405 20.08 37.37 17.04
CA SER A 405 19.97 37.67 18.48
C SER A 405 18.69 38.42 18.77
N LEU A 406 17.79 37.79 19.53
CA LEU A 406 16.55 38.39 20.02
C LEU A 406 16.75 38.87 21.47
N PRO A 407 16.34 40.11 21.83
CA PRO A 407 16.65 40.71 23.13
C PRO A 407 16.13 39.97 24.37
N LEU A 408 15.15 39.05 24.24
CA LEU A 408 14.66 38.20 25.34
C LEU A 408 15.15 36.73 25.29
N ILE A 409 15.59 36.24 24.13
CA ILE A 409 15.79 34.80 23.88
C ILE A 409 17.29 34.46 23.73
N GLY A 410 18.12 35.47 23.45
CA GLY A 410 19.55 35.29 23.20
C GLY A 410 19.85 35.01 21.73
N LYS A 411 21.03 34.45 21.44
CA LYS A 411 21.41 34.01 20.09
C LYS A 411 20.70 32.71 19.76
N PHE A 412 19.95 32.68 18.66
CA PHE A 412 19.30 31.48 18.13
C PHE A 412 19.64 31.31 16.66
N GLU A 413 19.73 30.06 16.23
CA GLU A 413 19.98 29.70 14.84
C GLU A 413 18.64 29.64 14.10
N LEU A 414 18.52 30.38 13.00
CA LEU A 414 17.39 30.29 12.11
C LEU A 414 17.86 29.68 10.80
N ALA A 415 17.40 28.48 10.53
CA ALA A 415 17.65 27.78 9.28
C ALA A 415 16.40 27.81 8.40
N SER A 416 16.57 27.93 7.08
CA SER A 416 15.48 27.72 6.12
C SER A 416 14.86 26.32 6.26
N ALA A 417 15.62 25.35 6.79
CA ALA A 417 15.13 24.05 7.23
C ALA A 417 13.92 24.13 8.20
N MET A 418 13.82 25.15 9.06
CA MET A 418 12.66 25.32 9.95
C MET A 418 11.37 25.67 9.17
N LEU A 419 11.49 26.38 8.05
CA LEU A 419 10.35 26.66 7.17
C LEU A 419 9.92 25.39 6.43
N PHE A 420 10.88 24.58 6.00
CA PHE A 420 10.60 23.26 5.43
C PHE A 420 9.90 22.35 6.47
N ASP A 421 10.41 22.27 7.69
CA ASP A 421 9.81 21.55 8.82
C ASP A 421 8.40 22.07 9.16
N THR A 422 8.15 23.37 8.98
CA THR A 422 6.80 23.95 9.11
C THR A 422 5.85 23.35 8.07
N GLY A 423 6.32 23.24 6.82
CA GLY A 423 5.58 22.59 5.74
C GLY A 423 5.28 21.12 6.04
N VAL A 424 6.28 20.39 6.55
CA VAL A 424 6.12 19.00 7.02
C VAL A 424 5.07 18.94 8.13
N PHE A 425 5.19 19.80 9.14
CA PHE A 425 4.29 19.82 10.29
C PHE A 425 2.83 20.01 9.86
N LEU A 426 2.56 21.04 9.03
CA LEU A 426 1.22 21.35 8.54
C LEU A 426 0.62 20.21 7.73
N THR A 427 1.43 19.55 6.89
CA THR A 427 0.98 18.44 6.05
C THR A 427 0.61 17.22 6.88
N VAL A 428 1.49 16.83 7.81
CA VAL A 428 1.27 15.67 8.69
C VAL A 428 0.07 15.89 9.60
N PHE A 429 0.02 17.04 10.28
CA PHE A 429 -1.09 17.36 11.17
C PHE A 429 -2.41 17.44 10.39
N GLY A 430 -2.43 18.13 9.24
CA GLY A 430 -3.60 18.21 8.37
C GLY A 430 -4.09 16.84 7.87
N ALA A 431 -3.18 15.95 7.46
CA ALA A 431 -3.54 14.61 6.98
C ALA A 431 -4.17 13.73 8.09
N VAL A 432 -3.60 13.75 9.30
CA VAL A 432 -4.14 12.99 10.44
C VAL A 432 -5.50 13.54 10.87
N MET A 433 -5.63 14.87 10.95
CA MET A 433 -6.89 15.53 11.29
C MET A 433 -7.97 15.26 10.25
N LEU A 434 -7.62 15.25 8.95
CA LEU A 434 -8.56 14.90 7.88
C LEU A 434 -9.05 13.45 8.01
N ALA A 435 -8.14 12.51 8.28
CA ALA A 435 -8.51 11.10 8.47
C ALA A 435 -9.45 10.94 9.68
N LEU A 436 -9.17 11.61 10.79
CA LEU A 436 -10.02 11.65 11.97
C LEU A 436 -11.42 12.21 11.65
N ALA A 437 -11.49 13.37 10.99
CA ALA A 437 -12.75 14.01 10.66
C ALA A 437 -13.65 13.11 9.82
N GLN A 438 -13.09 12.44 8.82
CA GLN A 438 -13.85 11.56 7.94
C GLN A 438 -14.35 10.29 8.65
N LEU A 439 -13.52 9.67 9.48
CA LEU A 439 -13.94 8.54 10.30
C LEU A 439 -15.02 8.94 11.32
N SER A 440 -14.88 10.10 11.94
CA SER A 440 -15.83 10.60 12.93
C SER A 440 -17.19 10.92 12.31
N HIS A 441 -17.22 11.58 11.16
CA HIS A 441 -18.46 11.85 10.43
C HIS A 441 -19.22 10.57 10.07
N ILE A 442 -18.51 9.51 9.65
CA ILE A 442 -19.15 8.22 9.39
C ILE A 442 -19.74 7.63 10.67
N ALA A 443 -18.99 7.67 11.78
CA ALA A 443 -19.48 7.17 13.06
C ALA A 443 -20.72 7.92 13.56
N GLN A 444 -20.74 9.25 13.42
CA GLN A 444 -21.91 10.07 13.76
C GLN A 444 -23.13 9.75 12.89
N ARG A 445 -22.94 9.53 11.58
CA ARG A 445 -24.03 9.17 10.68
C ARG A 445 -24.63 7.81 11.04
N ALA A 446 -23.79 6.82 11.30
CA ALA A 446 -24.24 5.50 11.74
C ALA A 446 -25.04 5.59 13.05
N ALA A 447 -24.56 6.37 14.03
CA ALA A 447 -25.27 6.57 15.29
C ALA A 447 -26.63 7.28 15.12
N ARG A 448 -26.74 8.26 14.20
CA ARG A 448 -28.03 8.91 13.90
C ARG A 448 -29.02 7.95 13.23
N ALA A 449 -28.57 7.16 12.26
CA ALA A 449 -29.41 6.18 11.58
C ALA A 449 -29.93 5.10 12.56
N ALA A 450 -29.09 4.64 13.49
CA ALA A 450 -29.50 3.72 14.55
C ALA A 450 -30.58 4.35 15.45
N ALA A 451 -30.42 5.60 15.87
CA ALA A 451 -31.41 6.31 16.69
C ALA A 451 -32.78 6.46 16.00
N GLU A 452 -32.79 6.79 14.70
CA GLU A 452 -34.02 6.89 13.89
C GLU A 452 -34.75 5.55 13.77
N SER A 453 -34.01 4.44 13.64
CA SER A 453 -34.60 3.09 13.58
C SER A 453 -35.26 2.66 14.89
N HIS A 454 -34.75 3.13 16.03
CA HIS A 454 -35.33 2.84 17.34
C HIS A 454 -36.64 3.61 17.57
N THR A 455 -36.75 4.84 17.07
CA THR A 455 -37.99 5.64 17.18
C THR A 455 -39.16 5.10 16.37
N ASP A 456 -38.90 4.51 15.19
CA ASP A 456 -39.94 3.87 14.36
C ASP A 456 -40.42 2.51 14.91
N SER A 457 -39.71 1.94 15.89
CA SER A 457 -40.04 0.63 16.50
C SER A 457 -40.75 0.73 17.86
N ALA A 458 -40.94 1.94 18.38
CA ALA A 458 -41.74 2.16 19.59
C ALA A 458 -43.23 1.98 19.22
N PRO A 459 -44.02 1.17 19.96
CA PRO A 459 -45.45 1.09 19.72
C PRO A 459 -46.04 2.49 19.87
N GLU A 460 -46.82 2.94 18.89
CA GLU A 460 -47.79 4.00 19.14
C GLU A 460 -48.69 3.51 20.27
N ASP A 461 -48.50 4.05 21.47
CA ASP A 461 -49.51 3.99 22.52
C ASP A 461 -50.75 4.66 21.94
N THR A 462 -51.65 3.85 21.38
CA THR A 462 -52.98 4.27 20.98
C THR A 462 -53.74 4.71 22.23
N PRO A 463 -54.44 5.85 22.18
CA PRO A 463 -55.01 6.53 23.36
C PRO A 463 -56.09 5.72 24.09
#